data_AF-A0A2H6H4J9-F1
#
_entry.id   AF-A0A2H6H4J9-F1
#
_cell.length_a   1.000
_cell.length_b   1.000
_cell.length_c   1.000
_cell.angle_alpha   90.00
_cell.angle_beta   90.00
_cell.angle_gamma   90.00
#
_symmetry.space_group_name_H-M   'P 1'
#
loop_
_entity.id
_entity.type
_entity.pdbx_description
1 polymer ?
#
loop_
_entity_poly.entity_id
_entity_poly.type
_entity_poly.pdbx_seq_one_letter_code
_entity_poly.pdbx_strand_id
1 'polypeptide(L)'
;MSLIPLDMTPSWWQAISNRYNEIILLDLAILGFLKEEPRHGYDLKRRLADLGLRSVSFGSLYPALRRLDRHRLIEAVDSQQRKKVYQITAAGEARFRELIEGRTTEDEDDRSFNLRVAFFRYVDPETRLELLERRRMILADRASDARASLHETMSRTRARIDRYTVSLIERGAHRAEADIAWIDELIETEQAVIHHRNPTEARMHE
;
A
#
# COMPACT_ATOMS: atom_id res chain seq x y z
N MET A 1 25.01 4.05 -14.31
CA MET A 1 23.68 4.01 -13.67
C MET A 1 22.99 5.33 -13.96
N SER A 2 22.33 5.40 -15.12
CA SER A 2 21.82 6.67 -15.65
C SER A 2 20.64 7.18 -14.83
N LEU A 3 20.84 8.33 -14.19
CA LEU A 3 19.78 9.17 -13.63
C LEU A 3 18.99 9.76 -14.80
N ILE A 4 17.73 9.38 -14.93
CA ILE A 4 16.79 10.00 -15.87
C ILE A 4 16.26 11.27 -15.20
N PRO A 5 16.35 12.46 -15.84
CA PRO A 5 15.82 13.71 -15.28
C PRO A 5 14.30 13.65 -15.09
N LEU A 6 13.82 14.25 -14.00
CA LEU A 6 12.45 14.16 -13.49
C LEU A 6 11.37 14.87 -14.34
N ASP A 7 11.73 15.56 -15.42
CA ASP A 7 10.81 16.39 -16.22
C ASP A 7 10.31 15.72 -17.52
N MET A 8 10.79 14.51 -17.85
CA MET A 8 10.39 13.78 -19.05
C MET A 8 10.15 12.29 -18.78
N THR A 9 9.12 11.93 -18.01
CA THR A 9 8.58 10.56 -18.05
C THR A 9 7.51 10.49 -19.15
N PRO A 10 7.77 9.82 -20.29
CA PRO A 10 6.73 9.57 -21.29
C PRO A 10 5.46 8.96 -20.68
N SER A 11 4.28 9.32 -21.19
CA SER A 11 2.98 8.81 -20.71
C SER A 11 2.89 7.28 -20.70
N TRP A 12 3.64 6.61 -21.59
CA TRP A 12 3.72 5.16 -21.61
C TRP A 12 4.52 4.58 -20.43
N TRP A 13 5.50 5.30 -19.86
CA TRP A 13 6.18 4.88 -18.64
C TRP A 13 5.25 4.94 -17.44
N GLN A 14 4.44 6.00 -17.33
CA GLN A 14 3.41 6.09 -16.30
C GLN A 14 2.39 4.95 -16.44
N ALA A 15 1.97 4.63 -17.67
CA ALA A 15 1.08 3.50 -17.92
C ALA A 15 1.71 2.14 -17.56
N ILE A 16 3.01 1.95 -17.85
CA ILE A 16 3.75 0.74 -17.48
C ILE A 16 3.90 0.63 -15.96
N SER A 17 4.31 1.71 -15.28
CA SER A 17 4.44 1.76 -13.83
C SER A 17 3.10 1.54 -13.13
N ASN A 18 2.02 2.15 -13.61
CA ASN A 18 0.69 1.94 -13.04
C ASN A 18 0.25 0.47 -13.18
N ARG A 19 0.45 -0.14 -14.35
CA ARG A 19 0.13 -1.55 -14.55
C ARG A 19 0.99 -2.47 -13.68
N TYR A 20 2.25 -2.11 -13.46
CA TYR A 20 3.15 -2.86 -12.60
C TYR A 20 2.72 -2.78 -11.13
N ASN A 21 2.35 -1.58 -10.65
CA ASN A 21 1.81 -1.37 -9.31
C ASN A 21 0.49 -2.14 -9.10
N GLU A 22 -0.41 -2.16 -10.08
CA GLU A 22 -1.65 -2.95 -10.01
C GLU A 22 -1.37 -4.46 -9.88
N ILE A 23 -0.34 -4.94 -10.57
CA ILE A 23 0.09 -6.34 -10.49
C ILE A 23 0.62 -6.65 -9.08
N ILE A 24 1.50 -5.80 -8.55
CA ILE A 24 2.07 -5.99 -7.20
C ILE A 24 0.99 -5.92 -6.14
N LEU A 25 0.11 -4.91 -6.20
CA LEU A 25 -1.00 -4.75 -5.28
C LEU A 25 -1.89 -5.99 -5.26
N LEU A 26 -2.22 -6.52 -6.44
CA LEU A 26 -3.04 -7.72 -6.55
C LEU A 26 -2.32 -8.96 -6.01
N ASP A 27 -1.01 -9.11 -6.27
CA ASP A 27 -0.22 -10.22 -5.76
C ASP A 27 -0.10 -10.16 -4.23
N LEU A 28 0.15 -8.98 -3.65
CA LEU A 28 0.16 -8.77 -2.20
C LEU A 28 -1.19 -9.17 -1.58
N ALA A 29 -2.29 -8.72 -2.17
CA ALA A 29 -3.63 -9.03 -1.67
C ALA A 29 -3.95 -10.53 -1.74
N ILE A 30 -3.65 -11.18 -2.88
CA ILE A 30 -3.90 -12.62 -3.05
C ILE A 30 -3.06 -13.42 -2.06
N LEU A 31 -1.76 -13.16 -1.97
CA LEU A 31 -0.88 -13.88 -1.06
C LEU A 31 -1.25 -13.64 0.40
N GLY A 32 -1.60 -12.40 0.78
CA GLY A 32 -2.06 -12.09 2.14
C GLY A 32 -3.31 -12.87 2.54
N PHE A 33 -4.30 -13.01 1.65
CA PHE A 33 -5.48 -13.82 1.93
C PHE A 33 -5.22 -15.33 1.97
N LEU A 34 -4.27 -15.82 1.16
CA LEU A 34 -3.89 -17.23 1.14
C LEU A 34 -2.96 -17.62 2.30
N LYS A 35 -2.30 -16.64 2.91
CA LYS A 35 -1.58 -16.78 4.18
C LYS A 35 -2.51 -17.01 5.36
N GLU A 36 -3.74 -16.47 5.32
CA GLU A 36 -4.74 -16.73 6.36
C GLU A 36 -5.26 -18.17 6.31
N GLU A 37 -5.67 -18.63 5.15
CA GLU A 37 -6.19 -19.98 4.92
C GLU A 37 -6.26 -20.29 3.41
N PRO A 38 -6.33 -21.58 3.00
CA PRO A 38 -6.59 -21.95 1.62
C PRO A 38 -7.95 -21.45 1.11
N ARG A 39 -8.00 -20.88 -0.11
CA ARG A 39 -9.22 -20.24 -0.65
C ARG A 39 -9.49 -20.56 -2.11
N HIS A 40 -10.77 -20.54 -2.47
CA HIS A 40 -11.21 -20.53 -3.86
C HIS A 40 -11.13 -19.13 -4.46
N GLY A 41 -10.98 -19.05 -5.79
CA GLY A 41 -10.95 -17.78 -6.52
C GLY A 41 -12.18 -16.88 -6.31
N TYR A 42 -13.37 -17.46 -6.09
CA TYR A 42 -14.57 -16.67 -5.79
C TYR A 42 -14.53 -16.00 -4.40
N ASP A 43 -14.00 -16.70 -3.40
CA ASP A 43 -13.82 -16.13 -2.06
C ASP A 43 -12.75 -15.04 -2.07
N LEU A 44 -11.64 -15.28 -2.78
CA LEU A 44 -10.62 -14.25 -3.02
C LEU A 44 -11.24 -13.01 -3.68
N LYS A 45 -12.08 -13.17 -4.71
CA LYS A 45 -12.76 -12.03 -5.36
C LYS A 45 -13.62 -11.22 -4.40
N ARG A 46 -14.34 -11.88 -3.50
CA ARG A 46 -15.17 -11.23 -2.47
C ARG A 46 -14.30 -10.46 -1.48
N ARG A 47 -13.28 -11.10 -0.91
CA ARG A 47 -12.38 -10.45 0.06
C ARG A 47 -11.59 -9.29 -0.52
N LEU A 48 -11.16 -9.40 -1.78
CA LEU A 48 -10.57 -8.28 -2.52
C LEU A 48 -11.54 -7.08 -2.58
N ALA A 49 -12.84 -7.32 -2.79
CA ALA A 49 -13.85 -6.26 -2.82
C ALA A 49 -14.04 -5.60 -1.44
N ASP A 50 -13.91 -6.36 -0.36
CA ASP A 50 -14.00 -5.87 1.03
C ASP A 50 -12.82 -4.96 1.39
N LEU A 51 -11.62 -5.23 0.85
CA LEU A 51 -10.45 -4.35 0.96
C LEU A 51 -10.43 -3.18 -0.06
N GLY A 52 -11.58 -2.83 -0.64
CA GLY A 52 -11.69 -1.72 -1.59
C GLY A 52 -11.16 -2.03 -2.99
N LEU A 53 -10.76 -3.27 -3.30
CA LEU A 53 -10.31 -3.71 -4.62
C LEU A 53 -11.47 -4.20 -5.50
N ARG A 54 -12.63 -3.52 -5.42
CA ARG A 54 -13.88 -3.89 -6.12
C ARG A 54 -13.70 -3.97 -7.64
N SER A 55 -12.86 -3.10 -8.20
CA SER A 55 -12.55 -3.02 -9.63
C SER A 55 -11.81 -4.24 -10.19
N VAL A 56 -11.19 -5.07 -9.34
CA VAL A 56 -10.49 -6.29 -9.80
C VAL A 56 -11.50 -7.26 -10.38
N SER A 57 -11.49 -7.46 -11.70
CA SER A 57 -12.40 -8.41 -12.35
C SER A 57 -11.94 -9.87 -12.17
N PHE A 58 -12.83 -10.84 -12.43
CA PHE A 58 -12.39 -12.23 -12.61
C PHE A 58 -11.36 -12.37 -13.74
N GLY A 59 -11.49 -11.54 -14.79
CA GLY A 59 -10.55 -11.45 -15.90
C GLY A 59 -9.16 -10.96 -15.49
N SER A 60 -9.01 -10.32 -14.32
CA SER A 60 -7.71 -9.92 -13.75
C SER A 60 -7.22 -10.93 -12.70
N LEU A 61 -8.13 -11.42 -11.86
CA LEU A 61 -7.83 -12.35 -10.77
C LEU A 61 -7.30 -13.71 -11.27
N TYR A 62 -7.98 -14.34 -12.23
CA TYR A 62 -7.57 -15.67 -12.67
C TYR A 62 -6.22 -15.67 -13.42
N PRO A 63 -5.89 -14.68 -14.28
CA PRO A 63 -4.52 -14.55 -14.77
C PRO A 63 -3.49 -14.34 -13.67
N ALA A 64 -3.79 -13.55 -12.63
CA ALA A 64 -2.89 -13.37 -11.49
C ALA A 64 -2.65 -14.70 -10.75
N LEU A 65 -3.71 -15.46 -10.46
CA LEU A 65 -3.60 -16.79 -9.86
C LEU A 65 -2.76 -17.75 -10.73
N ARG A 66 -2.98 -17.78 -12.05
CA ARG A 66 -2.16 -18.58 -12.97
C ARG A 66 -0.70 -18.15 -13.00
N ARG A 67 -0.43 -16.84 -12.89
CA ARG A 67 0.94 -16.29 -12.80
C ARG A 67 1.59 -16.76 -11.49
N LEU A 68 0.96 -16.54 -10.35
CA LEU A 68 1.47 -16.94 -9.04
C LEU A 68 1.72 -18.46 -8.96
N ASP A 69 0.82 -19.27 -9.49
CA ASP A 69 0.94 -20.74 -9.58
C ASP A 69 2.14 -21.15 -10.45
N ARG A 70 2.31 -20.52 -11.62
CA ARG A 70 3.48 -20.74 -12.50
C ARG A 70 4.81 -20.40 -11.81
N HIS A 71 4.82 -19.36 -10.99
CA HIS A 71 5.99 -18.98 -10.18
C HIS A 71 6.13 -19.80 -8.89
N ARG A 72 5.28 -20.82 -8.69
CA ARG A 72 5.25 -21.68 -7.50
C ARG A 72 5.05 -20.92 -6.20
N LEU A 73 4.39 -19.76 -6.25
CA LEU A 73 4.07 -18.94 -5.08
C LEU A 73 2.77 -19.41 -4.41
N ILE A 74 1.90 -20.05 -5.19
CA ILE A 74 0.70 -20.73 -4.72
C ILE A 74 0.63 -22.11 -5.36
N GLU A 75 -0.18 -22.99 -4.79
CA GLU A 75 -0.48 -24.30 -5.35
C GLU A 75 -1.96 -24.66 -5.17
N ALA A 76 -2.45 -25.58 -6.00
CA ALA A 76 -3.82 -26.09 -5.89
C ALA A 76 -3.87 -27.31 -4.94
N VAL A 77 -4.63 -27.20 -3.85
CA VAL A 77 -4.73 -28.24 -2.81
C VAL A 77 -5.66 -29.38 -3.24
N ASP A 78 -6.66 -29.08 -4.07
CA ASP A 78 -7.59 -30.06 -4.62
C ASP A 78 -7.77 -29.82 -6.12
N SER A 79 -7.08 -30.64 -6.92
CA SER A 79 -7.12 -30.59 -8.38
C SER A 79 -8.26 -31.40 -8.99
N GLN A 80 -8.95 -32.23 -8.19
CA GLN A 80 -10.03 -33.12 -8.61
C GLN A 80 -11.40 -32.43 -8.56
N GLN A 81 -11.53 -31.33 -7.79
CA GLN A 81 -12.77 -30.55 -7.75
C GLN A 81 -12.94 -29.59 -8.93
N ARG A 82 -14.21 -29.38 -9.33
CA ARG A 82 -14.60 -28.37 -10.33
C ARG A 82 -14.14 -26.95 -9.98
N LYS A 83 -13.85 -26.66 -8.71
CA LYS A 83 -13.35 -25.37 -8.22
C LYS A 83 -12.02 -25.58 -7.49
N LYS A 84 -10.92 -25.08 -8.06
CA LYS A 84 -9.59 -25.14 -7.42
C LYS A 84 -9.58 -24.34 -6.11
N VAL A 85 -9.10 -24.95 -5.04
CA VAL A 85 -8.66 -24.27 -3.81
C VAL A 85 -7.18 -23.97 -3.97
N TYR A 86 -6.77 -22.74 -3.71
CA TYR A 86 -5.37 -22.32 -3.72
C TYR A 86 -4.85 -22.21 -2.29
N GLN A 87 -3.57 -22.50 -2.10
CA GLN A 87 -2.83 -22.31 -0.86
C GLN A 87 -1.49 -21.64 -1.16
N ILE A 88 -0.99 -20.83 -0.24
CA ILE A 88 0.32 -20.20 -0.34
C ILE A 88 1.44 -21.23 -0.11
N THR A 89 2.50 -21.18 -0.90
CA THR A 89 3.69 -22.03 -0.71
C THR A 89 4.73 -21.32 0.16
N ALA A 90 5.81 -22.01 0.56
CA ALA A 90 6.94 -21.38 1.24
C ALA A 90 7.59 -20.25 0.40
N ALA A 91 7.64 -20.39 -0.93
CA ALA A 91 8.12 -19.34 -1.81
C ALA A 91 7.13 -18.17 -1.87
N GLY A 92 5.83 -18.45 -1.84
CA GLY A 92 4.77 -17.44 -1.73
C GLY A 92 4.85 -16.64 -0.43
N GLU A 93 5.12 -17.31 0.69
CA GLU A 93 5.34 -16.69 1.99
C GLU A 93 6.54 -15.73 1.98
N ALA A 94 7.66 -16.15 1.38
CA ALA A 94 8.82 -15.27 1.20
C ALA A 94 8.46 -14.06 0.33
N ARG A 95 7.76 -14.28 -0.79
CA ARG A 95 7.33 -13.19 -1.67
C ARG A 95 6.34 -12.24 -1.00
N PHE A 96 5.41 -12.77 -0.21
CA PHE A 96 4.47 -11.96 0.57
C PHE A 96 5.21 -11.03 1.53
N ARG A 97 6.22 -11.56 2.24
CA ARG A 97 7.08 -10.77 3.13
C ARG A 97 7.81 -9.65 2.38
N GLU A 98 8.42 -9.97 1.24
CA GLU A 98 9.07 -8.96 0.39
C GLU A 98 8.10 -7.86 -0.07
N LEU A 99 6.84 -8.20 -0.37
CA LEU A 99 5.85 -7.23 -0.86
C LEU A 99 5.30 -6.34 0.26
N ILE A 100 5.11 -6.89 1.46
CA ILE A 100 4.55 -6.13 2.59
C ILE A 100 5.60 -5.22 3.24
N GLU A 101 6.86 -5.66 3.29
CA GLU A 101 8.01 -4.88 3.81
C GLU A 101 8.70 -4.04 2.72
N GLY A 102 8.34 -4.29 1.46
CA GLY A 102 9.02 -3.76 0.29
C GLY A 102 9.06 -2.23 0.23
N ARG A 103 10.26 -1.67 0.15
CA ARG A 103 10.50 -0.24 -0.09
C ARG A 103 10.36 0.05 -1.58
N THR A 104 9.14 0.26 -2.07
CA THR A 104 8.87 0.50 -3.49
C THR A 104 8.41 1.94 -3.72
N THR A 105 8.41 2.37 -4.98
CA THR A 105 7.74 3.61 -5.42
C THR A 105 6.23 3.64 -5.13
N GLU A 106 5.68 2.56 -4.55
CA GLU A 106 4.29 2.42 -4.11
C GLU A 106 4.05 3.01 -2.73
N ASP A 107 5.10 3.40 -1.99
CA ASP A 107 4.96 4.15 -0.73
C ASP A 107 4.25 5.51 -0.96
N GLU A 108 4.16 5.92 -2.23
CA GLU A 108 3.38 7.05 -2.69
C GLU A 108 1.88 6.75 -2.86
N ASP A 109 1.46 5.51 -3.09
CA ASP A 109 0.06 5.16 -3.39
C ASP A 109 -0.73 4.80 -2.12
N ASP A 110 -1.82 5.52 -1.86
CA ASP A 110 -2.66 5.31 -0.67
C ASP A 110 -3.25 3.89 -0.61
N ARG A 111 -3.59 3.33 -1.78
CA ARG A 111 -4.23 2.03 -1.88
C ARG A 111 -3.26 0.90 -1.54
N SER A 112 -2.02 1.00 -2.01
CA SER A 112 -0.93 0.09 -1.63
C SER A 112 -0.64 0.16 -0.14
N PHE A 113 -0.52 1.37 0.42
CA PHE A 113 -0.28 1.54 1.85
C PHE A 113 -1.40 0.93 2.70
N ASN A 114 -2.66 1.24 2.40
CA ASN A 114 -3.82 0.69 3.12
C ASN A 114 -3.88 -0.84 3.06
N LEU A 115 -3.48 -1.43 1.93
CA LEU A 115 -3.41 -2.87 1.79
C LEU A 115 -2.33 -3.48 2.69
N ARG A 116 -1.17 -2.84 2.82
CA ARG A 116 -0.13 -3.29 3.76
C ARG A 116 -0.62 -3.23 5.20
N VAL A 117 -1.25 -2.12 5.60
CA VAL A 117 -1.82 -1.97 6.96
C VAL A 117 -2.81 -3.09 7.27
N ALA A 118 -3.66 -3.50 6.32
CA ALA A 118 -4.61 -4.61 6.50
C ALA A 118 -3.93 -5.96 6.86
N PHE A 119 -2.65 -6.11 6.53
CA PHE A 119 -1.86 -7.31 6.76
C PHE A 119 -0.70 -7.12 7.76
N PHE A 120 -0.59 -5.97 8.42
CA PHE A 120 0.49 -5.68 9.38
C PHE A 120 0.60 -6.72 10.50
N ARG A 121 -0.47 -7.44 10.84
CA ARG A 121 -0.42 -8.57 11.79
C ARG A 121 0.67 -9.62 11.48
N TYR A 122 1.19 -9.66 10.25
CA TYR A 122 2.25 -10.57 9.80
C TYR A 122 3.66 -9.95 9.76
N VAL A 123 3.80 -8.69 10.12
CA VAL A 123 5.04 -7.91 10.20
C VAL A 123 5.37 -7.66 11.66
N ASP A 124 6.66 -7.63 12.03
CA ASP A 124 7.08 -7.28 13.39
C ASP A 124 6.82 -5.79 13.72
N PRO A 125 6.56 -5.44 15.00
CA PRO A 125 6.27 -4.07 15.42
C PRO A 125 7.32 -3.04 14.98
N GLU A 126 8.60 -3.40 15.03
CA GLU A 126 9.71 -2.53 14.66
C GLU A 126 9.63 -2.15 13.16
N THR A 127 9.40 -3.13 12.29
CA THR A 127 9.21 -2.89 10.85
C THR A 127 7.90 -2.15 10.55
N ARG A 128 6.81 -2.40 11.30
CA ARG A 128 5.57 -1.62 11.15
C ARG A 128 5.79 -0.15 11.46
N LEU A 129 6.51 0.14 12.55
CA LEU A 129 6.84 1.50 12.96
C LEU A 129 7.64 2.21 11.87
N GLU A 130 8.69 1.58 11.33
CA GLU A 130 9.48 2.14 10.22
C GLU A 130 8.61 2.48 8.99
N LEU A 131 7.67 1.59 8.62
CA LEU A 131 6.78 1.80 7.49
C LEU A 131 5.78 2.94 7.73
N LEU A 132 5.24 3.04 8.95
CA LEU A 132 4.32 4.09 9.36
C LEU A 132 5.00 5.46 9.38
N GLU A 133 6.16 5.58 10.03
CA GLU A 133 6.95 6.82 10.10
C GLU A 133 7.34 7.33 8.71
N ARG A 134 7.75 6.41 7.83
CA ARG A 134 8.06 6.76 6.45
C ARG A 134 6.83 7.29 5.70
N ARG A 135 5.68 6.62 5.83
CA ARG A 135 4.45 7.07 5.18
C ARG A 135 4.01 8.44 5.71
N ARG A 136 4.14 8.66 7.01
CA ARG A 136 3.89 9.96 7.66
C ARG A 136 4.74 11.06 7.03
N MET A 137 6.04 10.81 6.85
CA MET A 137 6.97 11.76 6.21
C MET A 137 6.53 12.11 4.77
N ILE A 138 6.14 11.11 3.97
CA ILE A 138 5.66 11.31 2.59
C ILE A 138 4.38 12.16 2.57
N LEU A 139 3.43 11.89 3.46
CA LEU A 139 2.18 12.66 3.55
C LEU A 139 2.43 14.09 4.04
N ALA A 140 3.35 14.29 4.98
CA ALA A 140 3.71 15.61 5.49
C ALA A 140 4.33 16.49 4.39
N ASP A 141 5.23 15.91 3.58
CA ASP A 141 5.83 16.58 2.42
C ASP A 141 4.75 16.99 1.40
N ARG A 142 3.86 16.06 1.03
CA ARG A 142 2.72 16.34 0.14
C ARG A 142 1.78 17.42 0.67
N ALA A 143 1.49 17.42 1.96
CA ALA A 143 0.64 18.44 2.58
C ALA A 143 1.33 19.81 2.56
N SER A 144 2.65 19.86 2.78
CA SER A 144 3.44 21.08 2.66
C SER A 144 3.41 21.63 1.23
N ASP A 145 3.67 20.78 0.24
CA ASP A 145 3.68 21.14 -1.18
C ASP A 145 2.31 21.65 -1.66
N ALA A 146 1.22 21.00 -1.24
CA ALA A 146 -0.13 21.43 -1.57
C ALA A 146 -0.44 22.84 -1.02
N ARG A 147 0.00 23.12 0.23
CA ARG A 147 -0.18 24.45 0.85
C ARG A 147 0.68 25.52 0.17
N ALA A 148 1.93 25.21 -0.15
CA ALA A 148 2.83 26.13 -0.87
C ALA A 148 2.28 26.46 -2.26
N SER A 149 1.80 25.44 -2.99
CA SER A 149 1.15 25.60 -4.30
C SER A 149 -0.08 26.50 -4.21
N LEU A 150 -0.92 26.31 -3.19
CA LEU A 150 -2.10 27.16 -2.95
C LEU A 150 -1.70 28.63 -2.68
N HIS A 151 -0.72 28.85 -1.79
CA HIS A 151 -0.26 30.19 -1.44
C HIS A 151 0.32 30.94 -2.66
N GLU A 152 1.13 30.25 -3.46
CA GLU A 152 1.70 30.78 -4.69
C GLU A 152 0.63 31.13 -5.73
N THR A 153 -0.34 30.24 -5.89
CA THR A 153 -1.51 30.37 -6.77
C THR A 153 -2.36 31.61 -6.40
N MET A 154 -2.56 31.85 -5.11
CA MET A 154 -3.27 33.03 -4.61
C MET A 154 -2.45 34.34 -4.77
N SER A 155 -1.12 34.25 -4.72
CA SER A 155 -0.23 35.42 -4.75
C SER A 155 0.05 35.92 -6.17
N ARG A 156 0.12 35.03 -7.17
CA ARG A 156 0.53 35.37 -8.55
C ARG A 156 -0.59 35.91 -9.44
N THR A 157 -1.86 35.63 -9.14
CA THR A 157 -2.93 35.83 -10.13
C THR A 157 -3.87 36.98 -9.75
N ARG A 158 -3.76 38.11 -10.46
CA ARG A 158 -4.79 39.18 -10.50
C ARG A 158 -6.08 38.71 -11.21
N ALA A 159 -5.99 37.60 -11.96
CA ALA A 159 -7.13 36.87 -12.51
C ALA A 159 -7.66 35.85 -11.49
N ARG A 160 -8.98 35.81 -11.33
CA ARG A 160 -9.67 34.85 -10.46
C ARG A 160 -9.40 33.43 -10.95
N ILE A 161 -8.55 32.69 -10.25
CA ILE A 161 -8.50 31.24 -10.39
C ILE A 161 -9.86 30.70 -10.00
N ASP A 162 -10.31 29.70 -10.75
CA ASP A 162 -11.61 29.12 -10.53
C ASP A 162 -11.71 28.53 -9.12
N ARG A 163 -12.83 28.83 -8.45
CA ARG A 163 -13.07 28.43 -7.05
C ARG A 163 -13.02 26.91 -6.89
N TYR A 164 -13.44 26.15 -7.90
CA TYR A 164 -13.42 24.69 -7.83
C TYR A 164 -12.00 24.14 -7.90
N THR A 165 -11.09 24.77 -8.65
CA THR A 165 -9.67 24.39 -8.65
C THR A 165 -9.05 24.55 -7.27
N VAL A 166 -9.29 25.68 -6.60
CA VAL A 166 -8.80 25.92 -5.23
C VAL A 166 -9.38 24.89 -4.26
N SER A 167 -10.68 24.63 -4.34
CA SER A 167 -11.35 23.63 -3.48
C SER A 167 -10.79 22.21 -3.67
N LEU A 168 -10.35 21.84 -4.87
CA LEU A 168 -9.69 20.54 -5.11
C LEU A 168 -8.32 20.45 -4.45
N ILE A 169 -7.54 21.54 -4.45
CA ILE A 169 -6.23 21.60 -3.78
C ILE A 169 -6.41 21.51 -2.26
N GLU A 170 -7.33 22.29 -1.70
CA GLU A 170 -7.67 22.27 -0.28
C GLU A 170 -8.12 20.87 0.17
N ARG A 171 -8.97 20.21 -0.62
CA ARG A 171 -9.40 18.84 -0.34
C ARG A 171 -8.22 17.86 -0.31
N GLY A 172 -7.24 18.03 -1.21
CA GLY A 172 -6.02 17.21 -1.21
C GLY A 172 -5.21 17.38 0.08
N ALA A 173 -5.01 18.62 0.52
CA ALA A 173 -4.30 18.93 1.75
C ALA A 173 -5.01 18.36 2.98
N HIS A 174 -6.33 18.56 3.10
CA HIS A 174 -7.12 18.02 4.21
C HIS A 174 -7.10 16.50 4.28
N ARG A 175 -7.08 15.82 3.12
CA ARG A 175 -6.94 14.37 3.09
C ARG A 175 -5.59 13.92 3.62
N ALA A 176 -4.51 14.58 3.20
CA ALA A 176 -3.17 14.26 3.71
C ALA A 176 -3.05 14.51 5.22
N GLU A 177 -3.63 15.61 5.72
CA GLU A 177 -3.69 15.91 7.16
C GLU A 177 -4.45 14.84 7.96
N ALA A 178 -5.60 14.41 7.46
CA ALA A 178 -6.39 13.35 8.09
C ALA A 178 -5.64 12.00 8.11
N ASP A 179 -4.97 11.66 7.00
CA ASP A 179 -4.17 10.44 6.92
C ASP A 179 -2.95 10.49 7.85
N ILE A 180 -2.32 11.67 8.02
CA ILE A 180 -1.23 11.86 9.01
C ILE A 180 -1.74 11.61 10.43
N ALA A 181 -2.88 12.20 10.80
CA ALA A 181 -3.45 12.02 12.14
C ALA A 181 -3.75 10.54 12.43
N TRP A 182 -4.35 9.84 11.46
CA TRP A 182 -4.59 8.41 11.57
C TRP A 182 -3.29 7.59 11.73
N ILE A 183 -2.24 7.94 10.98
CA ILE A 183 -0.94 7.26 11.11
C ILE A 183 -0.27 7.57 12.45
N ASP A 184 -0.42 8.79 12.97
CA ASP A 184 0.14 9.17 14.28
C ASP A 184 -0.46 8.31 15.40
N GLU A 185 -1.78 8.06 15.38
CA GLU A 185 -2.44 7.14 16.32
C GLU A 185 -1.87 5.70 16.23
N LEU A 186 -1.57 5.23 15.02
CA LEU A 186 -0.97 3.91 14.81
C LEU A 186 0.48 3.85 15.30
N ILE A 187 1.26 4.90 15.05
CA ILE A 187 2.65 5.03 15.52
C ILE A 187 2.69 4.99 17.04
N GLU A 188 1.87 5.79 17.72
CA GLU A 188 1.77 5.80 19.18
C GLU A 188 1.45 4.41 19.74
N THR A 189 0.53 3.70 19.08
CA THR A 189 0.15 2.33 19.44
C THR A 189 1.32 1.36 19.32
N GLU A 190 2.05 1.38 18.19
CA GLU A 190 3.19 0.48 17.97
C GLU A 190 4.38 0.82 18.88
N GLN A 191 4.65 2.11 19.13
CA GLN A 191 5.67 2.55 20.10
C GLN A 191 5.35 2.04 21.51
N ALA A 192 4.09 2.13 21.94
CA ALA A 192 3.67 1.56 23.22
C ALA A 192 3.96 0.05 23.25
N VAL A 193 3.60 -0.71 22.21
CA VAL A 193 3.88 -2.16 22.13
C VAL A 193 5.37 -2.45 22.25
N ILE A 194 6.24 -1.72 21.53
CA ILE A 194 7.69 -1.91 21.56
C ILE A 194 8.25 -1.61 22.97
N HIS A 195 7.84 -0.50 23.58
CA HIS A 195 8.25 -0.16 24.95
C HIS A 195 7.85 -1.23 25.98
N HIS A 196 6.65 -1.82 25.86
CA HIS A 196 6.21 -2.90 26.75
C HIS A 196 7.01 -4.20 26.54
N ARG A 197 7.53 -4.45 25.32
CA ARG A 197 8.39 -5.63 25.03
C ARG A 197 9.81 -5.44 25.56
N ASN A 198 10.30 -4.21 25.67
CA ASN A 198 11.66 -3.87 26.11
C ASN A 198 11.68 -2.98 27.38
N PRO A 199 11.30 -3.50 28.56
CA PRO A 199 11.23 -2.71 29.79
C PRO A 199 12.59 -2.24 30.34
N THR A 200 13.71 -2.72 29.79
CA THR A 200 15.06 -2.47 30.31
C THR A 200 15.59 -1.06 30.02
N GLU A 201 15.12 -0.39 28.97
CA GLU A 201 15.54 0.99 28.65
C GLU A 201 14.83 2.05 29.50
N ALA A 202 13.63 1.75 30.01
CA ALA A 202 12.86 2.66 30.85
C ALA A 202 13.45 2.89 32.26
N ARG A 203 14.43 2.08 32.68
CA ARG A 203 15.10 2.18 34.00
C ARG A 203 16.45 2.89 33.99
N MET A 204 16.88 3.43 32.84
CA MET A 204 18.16 4.17 32.73
C MET A 204 17.99 5.70 32.79
N HIS A 205 16.76 6.20 32.89
CA HIS A 205 16.46 7.63 33.00
C HIS A 205 15.78 8.03 34.32
N GLU A 206 15.80 7.14 35.32
CA GLU A 206 15.38 7.42 36.71
C GLU A 206 16.59 7.37 37.64
#